data_AF-A0A2A5IGQ6-F1
#
_entry.id   AF-A0A2A5IGQ6-F1
#
_cell.length_a   1.000
_cell.length_b   1.000
_cell.length_c   1.000
_cell.angle_alpha   90.00
_cell.angle_beta   90.00
_cell.angle_gamma   90.00
#
_symmetry.space_group_name_H-M   'P 1'
#
loop_
_entity.id
_entity.type
_entity.pdbx_description
1 polymer ?
#
loop_
_entity_poly.entity_id
_entity_poly.type
_entity_poly.pdbx_seq_one_letter_code
_entity_poly.pdbx_strand_id
1 'polypeptide(L)' 'MKFNQYALILLIELLVYEKAVITMSDHEEKLFFYLQPKFHSRMNEHLKNYHTKIQLEESSV' A
#
# COMPACT_ATOMS: atom_id res chain seq x y z
N MET A 1 6.31 -6.10 -17.25
CA MET A 1 6.94 -5.31 -16.17
C MET A 1 6.04 -4.20 -15.56
N LYS A 2 4.79 -4.00 -16.01
CA LYS A 2 3.91 -2.92 -15.49
C LYS A 2 3.15 -3.24 -14.18
N PHE A 3 3.05 -4.51 -13.79
CA PHE A 3 2.22 -4.92 -12.64
C PHE A 3 2.79 -4.55 -11.26
N ASN A 4 4.11 -4.44 -11.11
CA ASN A 4 4.72 -4.13 -9.80
C ASN A 4 4.62 -2.66 -9.40
N GLN A 5 4.54 -1.72 -10.35
CA GLN A 5 4.46 -0.29 -10.04
C GLN A 5 3.12 0.06 -9.40
N TYR A 6 2.02 -0.49 -9.92
CA TYR A 6 0.69 -0.26 -9.36
C TYR A 6 0.58 -0.78 -7.92
N ALA A 7 1.05 -2.00 -7.65
CA ALA A 7 1.05 -2.57 -6.31
C ALA A 7 1.90 -1.75 -5.32
N LEU A 8 3.03 -1.19 -5.79
CA LEU A 8 3.88 -0.32 -4.97
C LEU A 8 3.20 1.02 -4.65
N ILE A 9 2.50 1.63 -5.62
CA ILE A 9 1.72 2.85 -5.39
C ILE A 9 0.63 2.60 -4.36
N LEU A 10 -0.16 1.52 -4.52
CA LEU A 10 -1.19 1.14 -3.56
C LEU A 10 -0.62 0.91 -2.15
N LEU A 11 0.59 0.34 -2.06
CA LEU A 11 1.27 0.16 -0.78
C LEU A 11 1.59 1.50 -0.13
N ILE A 12 2.14 2.44 -0.90
CA ILE A 12 2.45 3.78 -0.40
C ILE A 12 1.17 4.49 0.05
N GLU A 13 0.11 4.47 -0.74
CA GLU A 13 -1.17 5.09 -0.41
C GLU A 13 -1.79 4.47 0.85
N LEU A 14 -1.79 3.14 0.95
CA LEU A 14 -2.24 2.44 2.16
C LEU A 14 -1.46 2.88 3.39
N LEU A 15 -0.13 2.95 3.32
CA LEU A 15 0.72 3.26 4.46
C LEU A 15 0.62 4.74 4.88
N VAL A 16 0.41 5.65 3.93
CA VAL A 16 0.29 7.10 4.17
C VAL A 16 -1.12 7.46 4.61
N TYR A 17 -2.14 7.08 3.85
CA TYR A 17 -3.50 7.60 4.04
C TYR A 17 -4.36 6.73 4.95
N GLU A 18 -4.33 5.40 4.78
CA GLU A 18 -5.18 4.50 5.58
C GLU A 18 -4.54 4.16 6.93
N LYS A 19 -3.24 3.87 6.95
CA LYS A 19 -2.52 3.45 8.17
C LYS A 19 -1.81 4.60 8.88
N ALA A 20 -1.50 5.69 8.18
CA ALA A 20 -0.77 6.84 8.71
C ALA A 20 0.54 6.47 9.46
N VAL A 21 1.26 5.45 8.97
CA VAL A 21 2.50 4.96 9.59
C VAL A 21 3.78 5.50 8.94
N ILE A 22 3.65 6.06 7.75
CA ILE A 22 4.70 6.82 7.05
C ILE A 22 4.12 8.11 6.48
N THR A 23 4.98 9.05 6.12
CA THR A 23 4.63 10.32 5.46
C THR A 23 5.36 10.46 4.13
N MET A 24 4.89 11.35 3.24
CA MET A 24 5.53 11.61 1.95
C MET A 24 6.93 12.23 2.06
N SER A 25 7.29 12.76 3.23
CA SER A 25 8.60 13.35 3.52
C SER A 25 9.57 12.39 4.21
N ASP A 26 9.12 11.18 4.56
CA ASP A 26 9.98 10.20 5.20
C ASP A 26 11.08 9.68 4.26
N HIS A 27 12.22 9.31 4.84
CA HIS A 27 13.27 8.60 4.12
C HIS A 27 12.78 7.23 3.61
N GLU A 28 13.26 6.84 2.42
CA GLU A 28 12.85 5.59 1.74
C GLU A 28 13.06 4.32 2.58
N GLU A 29 13.99 4.34 3.54
CA GLU A 29 14.27 3.25 4.48
C GLU A 29 13.02 2.82 5.27
N LYS A 30 12.13 3.78 5.62
CA LYS A 30 10.86 3.45 6.29
C LYS A 30 9.95 2.64 5.37
N LEU A 31 9.90 2.93 4.08
CA LEU A 31 9.13 2.12 3.12
C LEU A 31 9.74 0.72 2.97
N PHE A 32 11.07 0.61 2.92
CA PHE A 32 11.76 -0.68 2.80
C PHE A 32 11.52 -1.60 4.01
N PHE A 33 11.31 -1.05 5.21
CA PHE A 33 10.89 -1.85 6.37
C PHE A 33 9.61 -2.67 6.09
N TYR A 34 8.61 -2.06 5.45
CA TYR A 34 7.34 -2.72 5.12
C TYR A 34 7.42 -3.68 3.93
N LEU A 35 8.48 -3.58 3.12
CA LEU A 35 8.76 -4.49 2.00
C LEU A 35 9.56 -5.74 2.41
N GLN A 36 9.92 -5.88 3.69
CA GLN A 36 10.66 -7.05 4.17
C GLN A 36 9.85 -8.34 4.00
N PRO A 37 10.49 -9.47 3.58
CA PRO A 37 9.81 -10.74 3.29
C PRO A 37 8.87 -11.25 4.39
N LYS A 38 9.25 -11.07 5.67
CA LYS A 38 8.43 -11.48 6.82
C LYS A 38 7.06 -10.79 6.91
N PHE A 39 6.88 -9.67 6.22
CA PHE A 39 5.62 -8.92 6.20
C PHE A 39 4.78 -9.18 4.94
N HIS A 40 5.31 -9.88 3.93
CA HIS A 40 4.66 -10.03 2.61
C HIS A 40 3.25 -10.59 2.70
N SER A 41 3.04 -11.68 3.45
CA SER A 41 1.72 -12.29 3.57
C SER A 41 0.67 -11.32 4.13
N ARG A 42 0.99 -10.65 5.25
CA ARG A 42 0.09 -9.68 5.89
C ARG A 42 -0.09 -8.43 5.04
N MET A 43 0.97 -7.96 4.37
CA MET A 43 0.89 -6.77 3.53
C MET A 43 0.03 -7.01 2.29
N ASN A 44 0.13 -8.18 1.68
CA ASN A 44 -0.72 -8.57 0.55
C ASN A 44 -2.20 -8.60 0.94
N GLU A 45 -2.51 -9.05 2.17
CA GLU A 45 -3.88 -9.01 2.69
C GLU A 45 -4.40 -7.57 2.85
N HIS A 46 -3.60 -6.69 3.47
CA HIS A 46 -3.99 -5.28 3.60
C HIS A 46 -4.16 -4.61 2.23
N LEU A 47 -3.26 -4.87 1.29
CA LEU A 47 -3.33 -4.36 -0.08
C LEU A 47 -4.60 -4.83 -0.81
N LYS A 48 -4.97 -6.11 -0.67
CA LYS A 48 -6.19 -6.64 -1.27
C LYS A 48 -7.42 -5.93 -0.71
N ASN A 49 -7.51 -5.79 0.61
CA ASN A 49 -8.65 -5.14 1.27
C ASN A 49 -8.74 -3.66 0.89
N TYR A 50 -7.61 -2.97 0.85
CA TYR A 50 -7.54 -1.56 0.46
C TYR A 50 -7.93 -1.35 -1.01
N HIS A 51 -7.43 -2.19 -1.91
CA HIS A 51 -7.81 -2.15 -3.33
C HIS A 51 -9.31 -2.37 -3.53
N THR A 52 -9.91 -3.35 -2.84
CA THR A 52 -11.36 -3.57 -2.88
C THR A 52 -12.15 -2.36 -2.35
N LYS A 53 -11.69 -1.73 -1.26
CA LYS A 53 -12.31 -0.52 -0.72
C LYS A 53 -12.34 0.62 -1.76
N ILE A 54 -11.20 0.91 -2.39
CA ILE A 54 -11.10 1.95 -3.43
C ILE A 54 -12.04 1.64 -4.61
N GLN A 55 -12.06 0.40 -5.09
CA GLN A 55 -12.93 0.02 -6.22
C GLN A 55 -14.42 0.23 -5.90
N LEU A 56 -14.85 -0.04 -4.67
CA LEU A 56 -16.22 0.18 -4.24
C LEU A 56 -16.54 1.68 -4.13
N GLU A 57 -15.61 2.48 -3.64
CA GLU A 57 -15.73 3.94 -3.58
C GLU A 57 -15.83 4.56 -4.99
N GLU A 58 -14.96 4.14 -5.93
CA GLU A 58 -14.99 4.58 -7.33
C GLU A 58 -16.26 4.17 -8.07
N SER A 59 -16.83 3.00 -7.75
CA SER A 59 -18.07 2.51 -8.38
C SER A 59 -19.34 3.18 -7.85
N SER A 60 -19.22 3.92 -6.73
CA SER A 60 -20.33 4.61 -6.07
C SER A 60 -20.47 6.08 -6.47
N VAL A 61 -19.58 6.56 -7.36
CA VAL A 61 -19.53 7.94 -7.91
C VAL A 61 -20.02 7.93 -9.35
#